data_AF-A0A6G2B8C7-F1
#
_entry.id   AF-A0A6G2B8C7-F1
#
_cell.length_a   1.000
_cell.length_b   1.000
_cell.length_c   1.000
_cell.angle_alpha   90.00
_cell.angle_beta   90.00
_cell.angle_gamma   90.00
#
_symmetry.space_group_name_H-M   'P 1'
#
loop_
_entity.id
_entity.type
_entity.pdbx_description
1 polymer ?
#
loop_
_entity_poly.entity_id
_entity_poly.type
_entity_poly.pdbx_seq_one_letter_code
_entity_poly.pdbx_strand_id
1 'polypeptide(L)' 'MSTPSEQGNPGPRHQTPAQANEAIRAFVRAHGDRPWSRAELAELDRLRAVWRAAGRAGMTTAA' A
#
# COMPACT_ATOMS: atom_id res chain seq x y z
N MET A 1 -6.23 -18.77 -29.76
CA MET A 1 -7.44 -18.65 -28.92
C MET A 1 -6.99 -18.06 -27.60
N SER A 2 -7.45 -16.84 -27.29
CA SER A 2 -7.10 -16.12 -26.07
C SER A 2 -7.99 -16.58 -24.93
N THR A 3 -7.43 -17.11 -23.85
CA THR A 3 -8.16 -17.20 -22.58
C THR A 3 -7.85 -15.95 -21.76
N PRO A 4 -8.87 -15.15 -21.40
CA PRO A 4 -8.69 -13.97 -20.59
C PRO A 4 -8.33 -14.39 -19.16
N SER A 5 -7.39 -13.67 -18.57
CA SER A 5 -6.91 -13.82 -17.21
C SER A 5 -8.06 -14.10 -16.23
N GLU A 6 -8.00 -15.25 -15.56
CA GLU A 6 -8.75 -15.53 -14.33
C GLU A 6 -8.30 -14.54 -13.24
N GLN A 7 -8.78 -13.30 -13.34
CA GLN A 7 -8.92 -12.41 -12.19
C GLN A 7 -10.17 -12.85 -11.43
N GLY A 8 -10.06 -14.02 -10.79
CA GLY A 8 -11.03 -14.50 -9.82
C GLY A 8 -10.96 -13.64 -8.56
N ASN A 9 -12.00 -12.85 -8.32
CA ASN A 9 -12.42 -12.33 -7.02
C ASN A 9 -11.44 -11.39 -6.28
N PRO A 10 -11.54 -10.06 -6.40
CA PRO A 10 -10.87 -9.15 -5.48
C PRO A 10 -11.66 -9.12 -4.17
N GLY A 11 -11.44 -10.13 -3.32
CA GLY A 11 -11.90 -10.09 -1.94
C GLY A 11 -11.35 -8.84 -1.23
N PRO A 12 -12.05 -8.24 -0.25
CA PRO A 12 -11.73 -6.89 0.25
C PRO A 12 -10.42 -6.70 1.05
N ARG A 13 -9.42 -7.61 1.05
CA ARG A 13 -8.59 -7.78 2.27
C ARG A 13 -7.08 -8.02 2.13
N HIS A 14 -6.48 -7.99 0.94
CA HIS A 14 -5.03 -8.18 0.81
C HIS A 14 -4.40 -7.10 -0.06
N GLN A 15 -4.27 -5.89 0.49
CA GLN A 15 -3.42 -4.88 -0.12
C GLN A 15 -1.98 -5.42 -0.09
N THR A 16 -1.37 -5.64 -1.25
CA THR A 16 0.02 -6.11 -1.33
C THR A 16 0.97 -5.01 -0.86
N PRO A 17 2.20 -5.34 -0.41
CA PRO A 17 3.20 -4.32 -0.08
C PRO A 17 3.45 -3.33 -1.21
N ALA A 18 3.34 -3.76 -2.47
CA ALA A 18 3.48 -2.91 -3.64
C ALA A 18 2.32 -1.89 -3.75
N GLN A 19 1.08 -2.33 -3.57
CA GLN A 19 -0.10 -1.46 -3.61
C GLN A 19 -0.10 -0.44 -2.44
N ALA A 20 0.28 -0.87 -1.25
CA ALA A 20 0.43 0.02 -0.10
C ALA A 20 1.53 1.09 -0.35
N ASN A 21 2.65 0.70 -0.98
CA ASN A 21 3.71 1.64 -1.34
C ASN A 21 3.27 2.64 -2.42
N GLU A 22 2.48 2.19 -3.39
CA GLU A 22 1.90 3.07 -4.41
C GLU A 22 0.93 4.09 -3.79
N ALA A 23 0.07 3.67 -2.86
CA ALA A 23 -0.83 4.55 -2.13
C ALA A 23 -0.06 5.63 -1.33
N ILE A 24 1.04 5.25 -0.66
CA ILE A 24 1.94 6.20 0.03
C ILE A 24 2.52 7.21 -0.98
N ARG A 25 3.02 6.74 -2.13
CA ARG A 25 3.61 7.61 -3.16
C ARG A 25 2.59 8.57 -3.77
N ALA A 26 1.37 8.10 -4.04
CA ALA A 26 0.28 8.92 -4.53
C ALA A 26 -0.11 9.99 -3.51
N PHE A 27 -0.20 9.63 -2.23
CA PHE A 27 -0.51 10.56 -1.15
C PHE A 27 0.56 11.66 -0.99
N VAL A 28 1.84 11.28 -0.99
CA VAL A 28 2.96 12.23 -0.93
C VAL A 28 3.01 13.13 -2.17
N ARG A 29 2.78 12.56 -3.36
CA ARG A 29 2.77 13.33 -4.62
C ARG A 29 1.60 14.32 -4.68
N ALA A 30 0.43 13.93 -4.20
CA ALA A 30 -0.75 14.80 -4.15
C ALA A 30 -0.58 15.94 -3.12
N HIS A 31 0.15 15.70 -2.03
CA HIS A 31 0.44 16.72 -1.03
C HIS A 31 1.41 17.80 -1.55
N GLY A 32 2.39 17.41 -2.36
CA GLY A 32 3.35 18.33 -2.98
C GLY A 32 4.26 19.02 -1.94
N ASP A 33 4.59 20.29 -2.17
CA ASP A 33 5.47 21.12 -1.30
C ASP A 33 4.75 21.82 -0.14
N ARG A 34 3.50 21.43 0.13
CA ARG A 34 2.75 22.02 1.25
C ARG A 34 3.32 21.52 2.59
N PRO A 35 3.21 22.33 3.66
CA PRO A 35 3.55 21.87 4.99
C PRO A 35 2.51 20.85 5.46
N TRP A 36 3.01 19.74 6.00
CA TRP A 36 2.20 18.65 6.50
C TRP A 36 1.51 19.04 7.80
N SER A 37 0.19 18.88 7.85
CA SER A 37 -0.54 18.96 9.11
C SER A 37 -0.31 17.72 9.97
N ARG A 38 -0.57 17.86 11.27
CA ARG A 38 -0.52 16.73 12.21
C ARG A 38 -1.44 15.57 11.81
N ALA A 39 -2.59 15.87 11.21
CA ALA A 39 -3.53 14.85 10.72
C ALA A 39 -2.97 14.09 9.51
N GLU A 40 -2.34 14.79 8.57
CA GLU A 40 -1.71 14.17 7.39
C GLU A 40 -0.50 13.30 7.78
N LEU A 41 0.27 13.72 8.77
CA LEU A 41 1.36 12.90 9.32
C LEU A 41 0.83 11.63 10.00
N ALA A 42 -0.28 11.71 10.73
CA ALA A 42 -0.92 10.55 11.34
C ALA A 42 -1.44 9.56 10.29
N GLU A 43 -1.99 10.06 9.18
CA GLU A 43 -2.44 9.23 8.07
C GLU A 43 -1.26 8.57 7.34
N LEU A 44 -0.17 9.31 7.12
CA LEU A 44 1.06 8.75 6.56
C LEU A 44 1.66 7.67 7.45
N ASP A 45 1.63 7.85 8.77
CA ASP A 45 2.11 6.83 9.71
C ASP A 45 1.26 5.56 9.67
N ARG A 46 -0.08 5.70 9.58
CA ARG A 46 -0.98 4.56 9.36
C ARG A 46 -0.66 3.82 8.08
N LEU A 47 -0.51 4.53 6.96
CA LEU A 47 -0.16 3.90 5.67
C LEU A 47 1.20 3.18 5.74
N ARG A 48 2.19 3.78 6.41
CA ARG A 48 3.50 3.14 6.65
C ARG A 48 3.41 1.93 7.59
N ALA A 49 2.53 1.94 8.58
CA ALA A 49 2.32 0.79 9.45
C ALA A 49 1.73 -0.39 8.68
N VAL A 50 0.73 -0.15 7.82
CA VAL A 50 0.14 -1.16 6.93
C VAL A 50 1.18 -1.71 5.96
N TRP A 51 1.97 -0.84 5.33
CA TRP A 51 3.06 -1.25 4.43
C TRP A 51 4.12 -2.10 5.15
N ARG A 52 4.55 -1.70 6.35
CA ARG A 52 5.53 -2.46 7.15
C ARG A 52 4.98 -3.80 7.59
N ALA A 53 3.71 -3.88 7.99
CA ALA A 53 3.07 -5.14 8.35
C ALA A 53 3.01 -6.10 7.17
N ALA A 54 2.63 -5.59 5.98
CA ALA A 54 2.62 -6.36 4.75
C ALA A 54 4.03 -6.80 4.31
N GLY A 55 5.04 -5.93 4.47
CA GLY A 55 6.44 -6.25 4.16
C GLY A 55 7.05 -7.30 5.10
N ARG A 56 6.71 -7.26 6.39
CA ARG A 56 7.11 -8.31 7.36
C ARG A 56 6.49 -9.66 7.03
N ALA A 57 5.21 -9.69 6.66
CA ALA A 57 4.55 -10.93 6.23
C ALA A 57 5.23 -11.56 5.02
N GLY A 58 5.72 -10.76 4.07
CA GLY A 58 6.48 -11.23 2.90
C GLY A 58 7.91 -11.70 3.20
N MET A 59 8.55 -11.21 4.27
CA MET A 59 9.88 -11.68 4.70
C MET A 59 9.84 -13.04 5.42
N THR A 60 8.73 -13.40 6.07
CA THR A 60 8.58 -14.70 6.74
C THR A 60 8.47 -15.89 5.80
N THR A 61 8.27 -15.69 4.50
CA THR A 61 8.24 -16.75 3.46
C THR A 61 9.57 -16.83 2.68
N ALA A 62 10.62 -16.16 3.15
CA ALA A 62 11.96 -16.27 2.62
C ALA A 62 12.95 -16.50 3.78
N ALA A 63 12.86 -17.68 4.40
CA ALA A 63 13.88 -18.23 5.29
C ALA A 63 13.92 -19.74 5.14
#